data_AF-A0A849EVP0-F1
#
_entry.id   AF-A0A849EVP0-F1
#
_cell.length_a   1.000
_cell.length_b   1.000
_cell.length_c   1.000
_cell.angle_alpha   90.00
_cell.angle_beta   90.00
_cell.angle_gamma   90.00
#
_symmetry.space_group_name_H-M   'P 1'
#
loop_
_entity.id
_entity.type
_entity.pdbx_description
1 polymer ?
#
loop_
_entity_poly.entity_id
_entity_poly.type
_entity_poly.pdbx_seq_one_letter_code
_entity_poly.pdbx_strand_id
1 'polypeptide(L)' 'MAYRQRKAQLLHLLRSTDPNTAFAAIGAMPAAQVISPLFGLLCHGNPLVRWRAVDAMG' A
#
# COMPACT_ATOMS: atom_id res chain seq x y z
N MET A 1 -9.99 14.85 -1.18
CA MET A 1 -10.78 13.60 -1.24
C MET A 1 -9.96 12.41 -1.75
N ALA A 2 -9.29 12.50 -2.91
CA ALA A 2 -8.60 11.36 -3.56
C ALA A 2 -7.49 10.66 -2.74
N TYR A 3 -6.73 11.38 -1.91
CA TYR A 3 -5.64 10.80 -1.12
C TYR A 3 -6.11 9.80 -0.05
N ARG A 4 -7.18 10.11 0.70
CA ARG A 4 -7.75 9.19 1.70
C ARG A 4 -8.28 7.92 1.04
N GLN A 5 -8.91 8.07 -0.12
CA GLN A 5 -9.50 6.95 -0.85
C GLN A 5 -8.41 6.00 -1.37
N ARG A 6 -7.30 6.55 -1.91
CA ARG A 6 -6.12 5.76 -2.28
C ARG A 6 -5.45 5.08 -1.09
N LYS A 7 -5.30 5.79 0.04
CA LYS A 7 -4.75 5.20 1.26
C LYS A 7 -5.60 4.01 1.73
N ALA A 8 -6.93 4.13 1.70
CA ALA A 8 -7.84 3.05 2.06
C ALA A 8 -7.73 1.87 1.08
N GLN A 9 -7.63 2.14 -0.23
CA GLN A 9 -7.46 1.12 -1.25
C GLN A 9 -6.13 0.37 -1.10
N LEU A 10 -5.03 1.08 -0.87
CA LEU A 10 -3.72 0.48 -0.59
C LEU A 10 -3.74 -0.33 0.70
N LEU A 11 -4.35 0.19 1.76
CA LEU A 11 -4.51 -0.55 3.01
C LEU A 11 -5.30 -1.85 2.79
N HIS A 12 -6.34 -1.82 1.96
CA HIS A 12 -7.12 -3.01 1.62
C HIS A 12 -6.27 -4.03 0.85
N LEU A 13 -5.51 -3.58 -0.17
CA LEU A 13 -4.59 -4.42 -0.93
C LEU A 13 -3.50 -5.03 -0.03
N LEU A 14 -2.89 -4.22 0.85
CA LEU A 14 -1.88 -4.68 1.80
C LEU A 14 -2.44 -5.57 2.91
N ARG A 15 -3.76 -5.68 3.08
CA ARG A 15 -4.40 -6.64 4.00
C ARG A 15 -4.92 -7.89 3.29
N SER A 16 -4.81 -7.96 1.97
CA SER A 16 -5.16 -9.13 1.17
C SER A 16 -4.44 -10.38 1.67
N THR A 17 -5.12 -11.53 1.57
CA THR A 17 -4.53 -12.86 1.78
C THR A 17 -3.53 -13.23 0.68
N ASP A 18 -3.67 -12.63 -0.50
CA ASP A 18 -2.73 -12.78 -1.61
C ASP A 18 -1.87 -11.51 -1.79
N PRO A 19 -0.70 -11.44 -1.14
CA PRO A 19 0.19 -10.30 -1.24
C PRO A 19 0.82 -10.14 -2.63
N ASN A 20 1.05 -11.23 -3.38
CA ASN A 20 1.69 -11.14 -4.70
C ASN A 20 0.79 -10.40 -5.69
N THR A 21 -0.50 -10.76 -5.74
CA THR A 21 -1.48 -10.06 -6.57
C THR A 21 -1.68 -8.61 -6.11
N ALA A 22 -1.64 -8.37 -4.79
CA ALA A 22 -1.71 -7.02 -4.25
C ALA A 22 -0.53 -6.14 -4.69
N PHE A 23 0.70 -6.65 -4.62
CA PHE A 23 1.89 -5.92 -5.05
C PHE A 23 1.90 -5.68 -6.56
N ALA A 24 1.46 -6.64 -7.37
CA ALA A 24 1.30 -6.43 -8.82
C ALA A 24 0.29 -5.31 -9.13
N ALA A 25 -0.84 -5.26 -8.41
CA ALA A 25 -1.83 -4.20 -8.56
C ALA A 25 -1.29 -2.83 -8.11
N ILE A 26 -0.48 -2.80 -7.06
CA ILE A 26 0.17 -1.58 -6.56
C ILE A 26 1.23 -1.09 -7.56
N GLY A 27 2.04 -2.00 -8.10
CA GLY A 27 3.08 -1.69 -9.11
C GLY A 27 2.51 -1.23 -10.45
N ALA A 28 1.28 -1.64 -10.80
CA ALA A 28 0.58 -1.15 -11.98
C ALA A 28 0.06 0.30 -11.83
N MET A 29 0.05 0.86 -10.62
CA MET A 29 -0.39 2.23 -10.37
C MET A 29 0.75 3.25 -10.56
N PRO A 30 0.45 4.52 -10.91
CA PRO A 30 1.48 5.55 -11.05
C PRO A 30 2.20 5.81 -9.72
N ALA A 31 3.52 5.60 -9.67
CA ALA A 31 4.33 5.70 -8.45
C ALA A 31 4.11 7.00 -7.65
N ALA A 32 3.97 8.14 -8.34
CA ALA A 32 3.70 9.44 -7.69
C ALA A 32 2.43 9.45 -6.81
N GLN A 33 1.45 8.60 -7.12
CA GLN A 33 0.19 8.50 -6.39
C GLN A 33 0.22 7.46 -5.27
N VAL A 34 1.21 6.55 -5.31
CA VAL A 34 1.33 5.39 -4.42
C VAL A 34 2.38 5.63 -3.34
N ILE A 35 3.50 6.29 -3.68
CA ILE A 35 4.61 6.56 -2.76
C ILE A 35 4.14 7.34 -1.52
N SER A 36 3.45 8.46 -1.71
CA SER A 36 2.97 9.29 -0.58
C SER A 36 2.07 8.53 0.40
N PRO A 37 1.06 7.75 -0.03
CA PRO A 37 0.28 6.93 0.90
C PRO A 37 1.05 5.71 1.44
N LEU A 38 1.96 5.08 0.68
CA LEU A 38 2.82 4.01 1.20
C LEU A 38 3.72 4.50 2.34
N PHE A 39 4.32 5.68 2.21
CA PHE A 39 5.07 6.32 3.31
C PHE A 39 4.20 6.50 4.56
N GLY A 40 2.94 6.93 4.38
CA GLY A 40 1.98 7.04 5.48
C GLY A 40 1.54 5.70 6.08
N LEU A 41 1.76 4.58 5.39
CA LEU A 41 1.45 3.22 5.85
C LEU A 41 2.61 2.59 6.64
N LEU A 42 3.84 3.11 6.51
CA LEU A 42 4.98 2.70 7.34
C LEU A 42 4.78 3.02 8.83
N CYS A 43 3.98 4.04 9.14
CA CYS A 43 3.60 4.40 10.51
C CYS A 43 2.27 3.76 10.95
N HIS A 44 1.76 2.76 10.20
CA HIS A 44 0.50 2.12 10.55
C HIS A 44 0.65 1.26 11.82
N GLY A 45 -0.37 1.27 12.69
CA GLY A 45 -0.34 0.51 13.95
C GLY A 45 -0.32 -1.02 13.79
N ASN A 46 -0.56 -1.52 12.59
CA ASN A 46 -0.47 -2.96 12.28
C ASN A 46 0.91 -3.28 11.70
N PRO A 47 1.75 -4.09 12.37
CA PRO A 47 3.08 -4.47 11.89
C PRO A 47 3.07 -5.14 10.51
N LEU A 48 2.05 -5.95 10.19
CA LEU A 48 1.94 -6.63 8.88
C LEU A 48 1.80 -5.61 7.73
N VAL A 49 1.00 -4.57 7.94
CA VAL A 49 0.80 -3.50 6.95
C VAL A 49 2.10 -2.73 6.73
N ARG A 50 2.88 -2.51 7.80
CA ARG A 50 4.18 -1.83 7.70
C ARG A 50 5.17 -2.62 6.84
N TRP A 51 5.33 -3.91 7.13
CA TRP A 51 6.24 -4.78 6.37
C TRP A 51 5.81 -4.89 4.90
N ARG A 52 4.52 -5.11 4.65
CA ARG A 52 4.00 -5.18 3.27
C ARG A 52 4.13 -3.85 2.53
N ALA A 53 4.06 -2.71 3.22
CA ALA A 53 4.29 -1.41 2.59
C ALA A 53 5.76 -1.24 2.17
N VAL A 54 6.71 -1.81 2.91
CA VAL A 54 8.12 -1.87 2.53
C VAL A 54 8.29 -2.80 1.33
N ASP A 55 7.75 -4.03 1.38
CA ASP A 55 7.83 -4.99 0.28
C ASP A 55 7.22 -4.43 -1.03
N ALA A 56 6.14 -3.66 -0.93
CA ALA A 56 5.51 -3.02 -2.08
C ALA A 56 6.34 -1.88 -2.70
N MET A 57 7.32 -1.33 -1.98
CA MET A 57 8.24 -0.31 -2.51
C MET A 57 9.42 -0.92 -3.29
N GLY A 58 9.73 -2.20 -3.05
CA GLY A 58 10.90 -2.89 -3.62
C GLY A 58 12.01 -3.10 -2.62
#